data_AF-A0A379LRU4-F1
#
_entry.id   AF-A0A379LRU4-F1
#
_cell.length_a   1.000
_cell.length_b   1.000
_cell.length_c   1.000
_cell.angle_alpha   90.00
_cell.angle_beta   90.00
_cell.angle_gamma   90.00
#
_symmetry.space_group_name_H-M   'P 1'
#
loop_
_entity.id
_entity.type
_entity.pdbx_description
1 polymer ?
#
loop_
_entity_poly.entity_id
_entity_poly.type
_entity_poly.pdbx_seq_one_letter_code
_entity_poly.pdbx_strand_id
1 'polypeptide(L)'
;MLADQPTQIADAWQRFRPIGVILAVMPWNFPLWQVLRGAVSMLLAGNTYLLKHAPNVMGSATLMAELFRATDLPAGGFNLINVDNDGVSVAIKDDRIAAVAVTGSVRAGAAIAAQAGAALKKTVLELGGSDPFIVLADADLDEAVKSAVIGRFQNTGQVCMAAKRFIVEAPIAEEFEKRFTAAVQALTMGDPLDENTFLGPMARADLRDELDGQVKATLREGARLVLGGEKVAGQGNYYAPTILADVTSDMTRSGRSCLAR
;
A
#
# COMPACT_ATOMS: atom_id res chain seq x y z
N MET A 1 8.96 13.99 24.56
CA MET A 1 8.47 15.10 23.72
C MET A 1 9.66 15.87 23.19
N LEU A 2 9.55 16.47 22.00
CA LEU A 2 10.60 17.30 21.41
C LEU A 2 10.83 18.55 22.27
N ALA A 3 12.08 19.02 22.33
CA ALA A 3 12.44 20.25 23.01
C ALA A 3 11.88 21.48 22.25
N ASP A 4 11.60 22.55 23.00
CA ASP A 4 11.19 23.82 22.43
C ASP A 4 12.24 24.37 21.47
N GLN A 5 11.78 24.92 20.34
CA GLN A 5 12.64 25.48 19.31
C GLN A 5 12.57 27.00 19.36
N PRO A 6 13.69 27.73 19.39
CA PRO A 6 13.68 29.19 19.38
C PRO A 6 13.12 29.71 18.05
N THR A 7 12.54 30.91 18.06
CA THR A 7 12.13 31.62 16.84
C THR A 7 13.01 32.83 16.55
N GLN A 8 12.77 33.50 15.43
CA GLN A 8 13.44 34.77 15.10
C GLN A 8 12.95 35.96 15.95
N ILE A 9 11.86 35.80 16.71
CA ILE A 9 11.30 36.83 17.59
C ILE A 9 11.86 36.62 18.99
N ALA A 10 12.34 37.70 19.60
CA ALA A 10 12.84 37.68 20.98
C ALA A 10 11.78 37.11 21.94
N ASP A 11 12.23 36.26 22.87
CA ASP A 11 11.39 35.60 23.88
C ASP A 11 10.22 34.74 23.35
N ALA A 12 10.29 34.31 22.08
CA ALA A 12 9.30 33.43 21.46
C ALA A 12 9.90 32.08 21.02
N TRP A 13 9.17 30.99 21.29
CA TRP A 13 9.55 29.62 20.94
C TRP A 13 8.38 28.83 20.33
N GLN A 14 8.70 27.79 19.56
CA GLN A 14 7.76 26.81 19.05
C GLN A 14 7.81 25.55 19.91
N ARG A 15 6.64 25.00 20.24
CA ARG A 15 6.51 23.77 21.01
C ARG A 15 5.60 22.79 20.28
N PHE A 16 6.05 21.54 20.17
CA PHE A 16 5.28 20.46 19.55
C PHE A 16 4.42 19.76 20.61
N ARG A 17 3.11 20.03 20.58
CA ARG A 17 2.13 19.40 21.47
C ARG A 17 1.35 18.30 20.74
N PRO A 18 0.89 17.24 21.44
CA PRO A 18 -0.02 16.27 20.85
C PRO A 18 -1.32 16.93 20.41
N ILE A 19 -1.93 16.41 19.35
CA ILE A 19 -3.20 16.90 18.82
C ILE A 19 -4.40 16.20 19.49
N GLY A 20 -4.24 14.97 19.99
CA GLY A 20 -5.29 14.23 20.70
C GLY A 20 -5.42 12.78 20.21
N VAL A 21 -6.66 12.31 20.06
CA VAL A 21 -6.93 10.96 19.53
C VAL A 21 -6.85 10.98 18.01
N ILE A 22 -6.08 10.07 17.43
CA ILE A 22 -5.95 9.90 15.98
C ILE A 22 -6.71 8.64 15.56
N LEU A 23 -7.73 8.80 14.71
CA LEU A 23 -8.38 7.69 14.04
C LEU A 23 -7.52 7.24 12.86
N ALA A 24 -7.08 5.99 12.90
CA ALA A 24 -6.24 5.39 11.87
C ALA A 24 -7.00 4.31 11.10
N VAL A 25 -7.21 4.51 9.80
CA VAL A 25 -7.86 3.53 8.92
C VAL A 25 -6.79 2.88 8.04
N MET A 26 -6.51 1.59 8.29
CA MET A 26 -5.32 0.91 7.75
C MET A 26 -5.66 -0.32 6.87
N PRO A 27 -4.85 -0.59 5.81
CA PRO A 27 -5.12 -1.63 4.82
C PRO A 27 -4.52 -2.98 5.24
N TRP A 28 -4.78 -4.03 4.45
CA TRP A 28 -4.34 -5.40 4.75
C TRP A 28 -2.93 -5.77 4.22
N ASN A 29 -2.35 -4.99 3.31
CA ASN A 29 -1.20 -5.44 2.52
C ASN A 29 0.10 -5.54 3.31
N PHE A 30 0.28 -4.70 4.34
CA PHE A 30 1.30 -4.92 5.37
C PHE A 30 0.66 -4.67 6.73
N PRO A 31 -0.01 -5.69 7.31
CA PRO A 31 -0.94 -5.49 8.42
C PRO A 31 -0.26 -4.98 9.69
N LEU A 32 1.01 -5.33 9.89
CA LEU A 32 1.82 -4.80 10.99
C LEU A 32 2.48 -3.46 10.63
N TRP A 33 3.24 -3.41 9.54
CA TRP A 33 4.04 -2.24 9.16
C TRP A 33 3.20 -0.98 8.94
N GLN A 34 2.03 -1.08 8.29
CA GLN A 34 1.19 0.09 8.03
C GLN A 34 0.69 0.74 9.32
N VAL A 35 0.35 -0.08 10.31
CA VAL A 35 -0.08 0.40 11.62
C VAL A 35 1.11 1.06 12.34
N LEU A 36 2.23 0.35 12.46
CA LEU A 36 3.40 0.83 13.21
C LEU A 36 4.06 2.07 12.59
N ARG A 37 4.08 2.18 11.26
CA ARG A 37 4.61 3.35 10.51
C ARG A 37 4.01 4.66 11.02
N GLY A 38 2.70 4.67 11.29
CA GLY A 38 2.02 5.82 11.91
C GLY A 38 2.03 5.79 13.43
N ALA A 39 1.66 4.66 14.03
CA ALA A 39 1.43 4.54 15.47
C ALA A 39 2.67 4.92 16.29
N VAL A 40 3.87 4.48 15.91
CA VAL A 40 5.10 4.75 16.67
C VAL A 40 5.35 6.25 16.81
N SER A 41 5.30 7.00 15.71
CA SER A 41 5.55 8.44 15.72
C SER A 41 4.42 9.22 16.41
N MET A 42 3.17 8.81 16.20
CA MET A 42 2.00 9.45 16.79
C MET A 42 1.96 9.28 18.31
N LEU A 43 2.24 8.08 18.82
CA LEU A 43 2.33 7.79 20.25
C LEU A 43 3.51 8.54 20.89
N LEU A 44 4.67 8.57 20.23
CA LEU A 44 5.85 9.30 20.73
C LEU A 44 5.59 10.82 20.83
N ALA A 45 4.78 11.36 19.92
CA ALA A 45 4.31 12.74 19.98
C ALA A 45 3.28 13.01 21.11
N GLY A 46 2.84 11.98 21.82
CA GLY A 46 1.91 12.05 22.95
C GLY A 46 0.44 11.92 22.56
N ASN A 47 0.14 11.46 21.34
CA ASN A 47 -1.24 11.20 20.89
C ASN A 47 -1.69 9.81 21.36
N THR A 48 -2.99 9.55 21.26
CA THR A 48 -3.51 8.18 21.30
C THR A 48 -3.92 7.73 19.90
N TYR A 49 -3.90 6.41 19.69
CA TYR A 49 -4.08 5.80 18.38
C TYR A 49 -5.30 4.86 18.39
N LEU A 50 -6.33 5.20 17.62
CA LEU A 50 -7.53 4.40 17.46
C LEU A 50 -7.52 3.72 16.09
N LEU A 51 -7.16 2.44 16.07
CA LEU A 51 -7.06 1.64 14.85
C LEU A 51 -8.43 1.11 14.42
N LYS A 52 -8.80 1.39 13.17
CA LYS A 52 -9.76 0.61 12.40
C LYS A 52 -9.01 -0.09 11.28
N HIS A 53 -8.88 -1.42 11.37
CA HIS A 53 -8.12 -2.18 10.38
C HIS A 53 -8.98 -2.72 9.22
N ALA A 54 -8.33 -3.34 8.24
CA ALA A 54 -9.03 -4.04 7.18
C ALA A 54 -9.67 -5.32 7.73
N PRO A 55 -10.92 -5.64 7.36
CA PRO A 55 -11.69 -6.71 8.02
C PRO A 55 -11.08 -8.10 7.81
N ASN A 56 -10.29 -8.31 6.75
CA ASN A 56 -9.63 -9.58 6.45
C ASN A 56 -8.35 -9.84 7.27
N VAL A 57 -7.91 -8.91 8.12
CA VAL A 57 -6.69 -9.03 8.94
C VAL A 57 -6.95 -8.77 10.44
N MET A 58 -8.18 -8.99 10.90
CA MET A 58 -8.56 -8.72 12.30
C MET A 58 -7.81 -9.59 13.32
N GLY A 59 -7.34 -10.77 12.93
CA GLY A 59 -6.43 -11.58 13.76
C GLY A 59 -5.13 -10.83 14.07
N SER A 60 -4.47 -10.30 13.03
CA SER A 60 -3.28 -9.45 13.19
C SER A 60 -3.55 -8.18 14.00
N ALA A 61 -4.73 -7.55 13.78
CA ALA A 61 -5.14 -6.37 14.54
C ALA A 61 -5.28 -6.66 16.05
N THR A 62 -5.90 -7.80 16.38
CA THR A 62 -6.15 -8.22 17.77
C THR A 62 -4.85 -8.55 18.48
N LEU A 63 -3.97 -9.34 17.84
CA LEU A 63 -2.64 -9.64 18.36
C LEU A 63 -1.82 -8.37 18.63
N MET A 64 -1.91 -7.38 17.74
CA MET A 64 -1.23 -6.10 17.94
C MET A 64 -1.81 -5.30 19.11
N ALA A 65 -3.12 -5.28 19.28
CA ALA A 65 -3.74 -4.66 20.45
C ALA A 65 -3.32 -5.35 21.76
N GLU A 66 -3.20 -6.68 21.77
CA GLU A 66 -2.68 -7.45 22.90
C GLU A 66 -1.22 -7.11 23.20
N LEU A 67 -0.39 -7.01 22.16
CA LEU A 67 1.02 -6.62 22.29
C LEU A 67 1.15 -5.23 22.93
N PHE A 68 0.41 -4.23 22.45
CA PHE A 68 0.43 -2.89 23.05
C PHE A 68 -0.03 -2.89 24.50
N ARG A 69 -1.05 -3.68 24.85
CA ARG A 69 -1.54 -3.83 26.23
C ARG A 69 -0.50 -4.50 27.15
N ALA A 70 0.39 -5.32 26.60
CA ALA A 70 1.47 -5.97 27.35
C ALA A 70 2.69 -5.06 27.56
N THR A 71 2.70 -3.85 27.00
CA THR A 71 3.74 -2.84 27.23
C THR A 71 3.37 -1.89 28.37
N ASP A 72 4.31 -1.03 28.78
CA ASP A 72 4.05 0.06 29.72
C ASP A 72 3.30 1.26 29.08
N LEU A 73 2.79 1.11 27.85
CA LEU A 73 1.96 2.13 27.24
C LEU A 73 0.70 2.35 28.09
N PRO A 74 0.39 3.61 28.50
CA PRO A 74 -0.79 3.88 29.32
C PRO A 74 -2.07 3.36 28.68
N ALA A 75 -3.01 2.92 29.53
CA ALA A 75 -4.31 2.46 29.08
C ALA A 75 -4.98 3.50 28.17
N GLY A 76 -5.48 3.03 27.02
CA GLY A 76 -6.06 3.90 26.00
C GLY A 76 -5.05 4.55 25.04
N GLY A 77 -3.74 4.31 25.20
CA GLY A 77 -2.72 4.76 24.25
C GLY A 77 -2.93 4.18 22.85
N PHE A 78 -3.21 2.89 22.76
CA PHE A 78 -3.56 2.19 21.52
C PHE A 78 -4.88 1.44 21.72
N ASN A 79 -5.86 1.66 20.85
CA ASN A 79 -7.15 0.96 20.87
C ASN A 79 -7.49 0.42 19.48
N LEU A 80 -8.21 -0.70 19.45
CA LEU A 80 -8.74 -1.30 18.22
C LEU A 80 -10.27 -1.19 18.23
N ILE A 81 -10.83 -0.77 17.09
CA ILE A 81 -12.26 -0.84 16.82
C ILE A 81 -12.53 -1.70 15.58
N ASN A 82 -13.53 -2.57 15.68
CA ASN A 82 -14.02 -3.36 14.56
C ASN A 82 -15.38 -2.81 14.13
N VAL A 83 -15.34 -1.83 13.23
CA VAL A 83 -16.53 -1.14 12.73
C VAL A 83 -16.56 -1.14 11.21
N ASP A 84 -17.75 -1.03 10.66
CA ASP A 84 -17.97 -0.83 9.23
C ASP A 84 -17.78 0.65 8.83
N ASN A 85 -18.21 1.01 7.62
CA ASN A 85 -18.07 2.37 7.11
C ASN A 85 -18.92 3.39 7.89
N ASP A 86 -20.08 2.98 8.40
CA ASP A 86 -20.96 3.86 9.17
C ASP A 86 -20.34 4.14 10.54
N GLY A 87 -19.75 3.11 11.19
CA GLY A 87 -19.02 3.31 12.43
C GLY A 87 -17.75 4.15 12.26
N VAL A 88 -17.02 4.05 11.13
CA VAL A 88 -15.94 5.00 10.80
C VAL A 88 -16.49 6.42 10.66
N SER A 89 -17.64 6.59 10.01
CA SER A 89 -18.28 7.90 9.83
C SER A 89 -18.74 8.52 11.15
N VAL A 90 -19.25 7.70 12.07
CA VAL A 90 -19.55 8.11 13.45
C VAL A 90 -18.29 8.54 14.19
N ALA A 91 -17.21 7.76 14.12
CA ALA A 91 -15.94 8.10 14.76
C ALA A 91 -15.36 9.43 14.22
N ILE A 92 -15.42 9.66 12.91
CA ILE A 92 -14.96 10.92 12.30
C ILE A 92 -15.73 12.12 12.83
N LYS A 93 -17.02 11.99 13.17
CA LYS A 93 -17.84 13.10 13.68
C LYS A 93 -17.66 13.35 15.19
N ASP A 94 -17.11 12.39 15.93
CA ASP A 94 -16.95 12.48 17.39
C ASP A 94 -15.86 13.50 17.79
N ASP A 95 -16.18 14.48 18.62
CA ASP A 95 -15.27 15.57 19.03
C ASP A 95 -13.98 15.10 19.71
N ARG A 96 -13.94 13.86 20.22
CA ARG A 96 -12.72 13.28 20.80
C ARG A 96 -11.68 12.92 19.74
N ILE A 97 -12.09 12.65 18.50
CA ILE A 97 -11.16 12.40 17.39
C ILE A 97 -10.65 13.74 16.87
N ALA A 98 -9.35 13.97 17.03
CA ALA A 98 -8.70 15.23 16.66
C ALA A 98 -8.18 15.23 15.21
N ALA A 99 -7.78 14.07 14.70
CA ALA A 99 -7.26 13.90 13.34
C ALA A 99 -7.51 12.50 12.79
N VAL A 100 -7.40 12.35 11.47
CA VAL A 100 -7.61 11.09 10.77
C VAL A 100 -6.40 10.75 9.89
N ALA A 101 -5.87 9.53 10.02
CA ALA A 101 -4.83 9.00 9.15
C ALA A 101 -5.40 7.84 8.33
N VAL A 102 -5.26 7.89 7.01
CA VAL A 102 -5.74 6.84 6.10
C VAL A 102 -4.58 6.31 5.31
N THR A 103 -4.41 4.98 5.29
CA THR A 103 -3.67 4.31 4.22
C THR A 103 -4.61 3.35 3.49
N GLY A 104 -4.72 3.46 2.17
CA GLY A 104 -5.67 2.63 1.42
C GLY A 104 -5.91 3.05 -0.02
N SER A 105 -7.10 2.76 -0.53
CA SER A 105 -7.48 3.09 -1.91
C SER A 105 -7.84 4.57 -2.05
N VAL A 106 -7.70 5.11 -3.26
CA VAL A 106 -8.12 6.49 -3.58
C VAL A 106 -9.59 6.72 -3.24
N ARG A 107 -10.46 5.74 -3.53
CA ARG A 107 -11.89 5.79 -3.18
C ARG A 107 -12.12 5.92 -1.67
N ALA A 108 -11.44 5.11 -0.87
CA ALA A 108 -11.58 5.16 0.59
C ALA A 108 -11.01 6.48 1.15
N GLY A 109 -9.85 6.90 0.65
CA GLY A 109 -9.23 8.17 1.02
C GLY A 109 -10.12 9.38 0.75
N ALA A 110 -10.68 9.48 -0.46
CA ALA A 110 -11.56 10.58 -0.83
C ALA A 110 -12.83 10.64 0.04
N ALA A 111 -13.46 9.48 0.30
CA ALA A 111 -14.66 9.42 1.15
C ALA A 111 -14.38 9.85 2.59
N ILE A 112 -13.26 9.39 3.18
CA ILE A 112 -12.88 9.76 4.54
C ILE A 112 -12.43 11.22 4.61
N ALA A 113 -11.68 11.71 3.62
CA ALA A 113 -11.21 13.09 3.56
C ALA A 113 -12.37 14.08 3.48
N ALA A 114 -13.42 13.78 2.71
CA ALA A 114 -14.62 14.61 2.64
C ALA A 114 -15.31 14.72 4.02
N GLN A 115 -15.43 13.61 4.75
CA GLN A 115 -16.04 13.60 6.08
C GLN A 115 -15.17 14.31 7.13
N ALA A 116 -13.85 14.06 7.12
CA ALA A 116 -12.92 14.69 8.03
C ALA A 116 -12.85 16.21 7.78
N GLY A 117 -12.85 16.64 6.52
CA GLY A 117 -12.93 18.04 6.14
C GLY A 117 -14.23 18.71 6.62
N ALA A 118 -15.38 18.04 6.45
CA ALA A 118 -16.66 18.53 6.97
C ALA A 118 -16.68 18.66 8.51
N ALA A 119 -15.90 17.82 9.20
CA ALA A 119 -15.71 17.87 10.65
C ALA A 119 -14.52 18.74 11.11
N LEU A 120 -13.86 19.46 10.18
CA LEU A 120 -12.69 20.31 10.43
C LEU A 120 -11.48 19.57 11.06
N LYS A 121 -11.27 18.32 10.66
CA LYS A 121 -10.20 17.46 11.20
C LYS A 121 -9.06 17.32 10.21
N LYS A 122 -7.83 17.46 10.70
CA LYS A 122 -6.61 17.26 9.91
C LYS A 122 -6.55 15.83 9.38
N THR A 123 -6.14 15.67 8.12
CA THR A 123 -5.95 14.37 7.50
C THR A 123 -4.52 14.14 7.00
N VAL A 124 -4.06 12.88 7.07
CA VAL A 124 -2.94 12.37 6.26
C VAL A 124 -3.50 11.24 5.39
N LEU A 125 -3.25 11.30 4.08
CA LEU A 125 -3.83 10.39 3.08
C LEU A 125 -2.72 9.70 2.29
N GLU A 126 -2.46 8.45 2.61
CA GLU A 126 -1.48 7.58 1.95
C GLU A 126 -2.21 6.62 0.99
N LEU A 127 -2.33 7.02 -0.27
CA LEU A 127 -3.23 6.37 -1.23
C LEU A 127 -2.47 5.49 -2.23
N GLY A 128 -3.19 4.97 -3.23
CA GLY A 128 -2.59 4.14 -4.27
C GLY A 128 -1.66 4.92 -5.20
N GLY A 129 -0.52 4.32 -5.55
CA GLY A 129 0.42 4.81 -6.56
C GLY A 129 0.43 3.98 -7.85
N SER A 130 1.00 4.56 -8.91
CA SER A 130 1.29 3.90 -10.20
C SER A 130 2.68 4.30 -10.65
N ASP A 131 3.67 3.86 -9.87
CA ASP A 131 5.01 4.41 -9.90
C ASP A 131 5.72 4.06 -11.22
N PRO A 132 6.34 5.05 -11.88
CA PRO A 132 7.19 4.80 -13.03
C PRO A 132 8.52 4.21 -12.57
N PHE A 133 9.03 3.26 -13.34
CA PHE A 133 10.38 2.73 -13.22
C PHE A 133 11.09 3.00 -14.55
N ILE A 134 11.96 4.01 -14.57
CA ILE A 134 12.59 4.50 -15.79
C ILE A 134 13.96 3.85 -15.93
N VAL A 135 14.25 3.27 -17.10
CA VAL A 135 15.56 2.67 -17.42
C VAL A 135 16.10 3.34 -18.69
N LEU A 136 17.19 4.07 -18.53
CA LEU A 136 17.87 4.77 -19.63
C LEU A 136 18.93 3.86 -20.28
N ALA A 137 19.34 4.19 -21.50
CA ALA A 137 20.24 3.38 -22.32
C ALA A 137 21.63 3.16 -21.69
N ASP A 138 22.05 4.03 -20.76
CA ASP A 138 23.31 3.94 -20.02
C ASP A 138 23.18 3.27 -18.64
N ALA A 139 21.99 2.76 -18.30
CA ALA A 139 21.76 2.08 -17.04
C ALA A 139 22.54 0.76 -16.94
N ASP A 140 22.96 0.42 -15.71
CA ASP A 140 23.35 -0.96 -15.39
C ASP A 140 22.13 -1.87 -15.52
N LEU A 141 22.11 -2.64 -16.61
CA LEU A 141 20.95 -3.42 -16.98
C LEU A 141 20.69 -4.59 -16.01
N ASP A 142 21.73 -5.16 -15.42
CA ASP A 142 21.59 -6.28 -14.49
C ASP A 142 20.98 -5.81 -13.17
N GLU A 143 21.47 -4.69 -12.63
CA GLU A 143 20.91 -4.10 -11.42
C GLU A 143 19.50 -3.54 -11.67
N ALA A 144 19.25 -2.95 -12.85
CA ALA A 144 17.92 -2.46 -13.24
C ALA A 144 16.89 -3.61 -13.29
N VAL A 145 17.22 -4.75 -13.90
CA VAL A 145 16.32 -5.91 -13.97
C VAL A 145 16.07 -6.49 -12.58
N LYS A 146 17.11 -6.66 -11.76
CA LYS A 146 16.96 -7.15 -10.38
C LYS A 146 16.06 -6.24 -9.54
N SER A 147 16.30 -4.94 -9.61
CA SER A 147 15.49 -3.92 -8.93
C SER A 147 14.05 -3.89 -9.45
N ALA A 148 13.85 -4.06 -10.76
CA ALA A 148 12.52 -4.13 -11.37
C ALA A 148 11.72 -5.34 -10.87
N VAL A 149 12.35 -6.52 -10.78
CA VAL A 149 11.68 -7.74 -10.29
C VAL A 149 11.26 -7.58 -8.84
N ILE A 150 12.16 -7.18 -7.95
CA ILE A 150 11.84 -6.96 -6.53
C ILE A 150 10.79 -5.85 -6.40
N GLY A 151 11.00 -4.73 -7.08
CA GLY A 151 10.12 -3.57 -7.05
C GLY A 151 8.70 -3.88 -7.50
N ARG A 152 8.53 -4.79 -8.46
CA ARG A 152 7.21 -5.21 -8.95
C ARG A 152 6.59 -6.32 -8.12
N PHE A 153 7.34 -7.37 -7.80
CA PHE A 153 6.78 -8.64 -7.36
C PHE A 153 6.84 -8.88 -5.84
N GLN A 154 7.52 -8.02 -5.08
CA GLN A 154 7.46 -8.07 -3.61
C GLN A 154 6.01 -8.06 -3.11
N ASN A 155 5.71 -8.88 -2.10
CA ASN A 155 4.36 -9.05 -1.55
C ASN A 155 3.32 -9.44 -2.63
N THR A 156 3.71 -10.27 -3.61
CA THR A 156 2.90 -10.59 -4.80
C THR A 156 2.43 -9.32 -5.53
N GLY A 157 3.30 -8.32 -5.56
CA GLY A 157 3.07 -7.00 -6.12
C GLY A 157 2.04 -6.13 -5.40
N GLN A 158 1.55 -6.51 -4.22
CA GLN A 158 0.46 -5.86 -3.46
C GLN A 158 0.91 -4.57 -2.72
N VAL A 159 1.65 -3.69 -3.39
CA VAL A 159 2.34 -2.54 -2.78
C VAL A 159 1.97 -1.22 -3.46
N CYS A 160 1.60 -0.21 -2.67
CA CYS A 160 1.23 1.12 -3.16
C CYS A 160 2.36 1.76 -4.00
N MET A 161 3.61 1.53 -3.61
CA MET A 161 4.83 2.03 -4.28
C MET A 161 5.57 0.97 -5.11
N ALA A 162 4.92 -0.14 -5.47
CA ALA A 162 5.51 -1.09 -6.42
C ALA A 162 5.81 -0.39 -7.75
N ALA A 163 6.87 -0.83 -8.44
CA ALA A 163 7.18 -0.45 -9.82
C ALA A 163 6.06 -0.93 -10.76
N LYS A 164 5.23 -0.03 -11.28
CA LYS A 164 4.02 -0.43 -12.05
C LYS A 164 4.06 -0.11 -13.52
N ARG A 165 4.91 0.83 -13.92
CA ARG A 165 5.07 1.29 -15.31
C ARG A 165 6.56 1.34 -15.64
N PHE A 166 7.04 0.31 -16.31
CA PHE A 166 8.41 0.28 -16.82
C PHE A 166 8.47 1.15 -18.07
N ILE A 167 9.32 2.19 -18.02
CA ILE A 167 9.55 3.12 -19.14
C ILE A 167 11.01 2.95 -19.51
N VAL A 168 11.25 2.23 -20.59
CA VAL A 168 12.60 1.80 -20.98
C VAL A 168 12.98 2.51 -22.27
N GLU A 169 14.19 3.05 -22.33
CA GLU A 169 14.70 3.72 -23.52
C GLU A 169 14.88 2.72 -24.67
N ALA A 170 14.49 3.11 -25.88
CA ALA A 170 14.38 2.22 -27.03
C ALA A 170 15.62 1.35 -27.32
N PRO A 171 16.87 1.83 -27.21
CA PRO A 171 18.07 1.02 -27.52
C PRO A 171 18.25 -0.23 -26.64
N ILE A 172 17.65 -0.24 -25.44
CA ILE A 172 17.81 -1.33 -24.46
C ILE A 172 16.49 -2.05 -24.15
N ALA A 173 15.37 -1.62 -24.75
CA ALA A 173 14.04 -2.10 -24.41
C ALA A 173 13.85 -3.60 -24.63
N GLU A 174 14.34 -4.12 -25.76
CA GLU A 174 14.23 -5.55 -26.09
C GLU A 174 15.06 -6.42 -25.13
N GLU A 175 16.29 -6.03 -24.85
CA GLU A 175 17.17 -6.78 -23.95
C GLU A 175 16.66 -6.71 -22.49
N PHE A 176 16.13 -5.56 -22.06
CA PHE A 176 15.45 -5.44 -20.76
C PHE A 176 14.24 -6.37 -20.69
N GLU A 177 13.34 -6.35 -21.68
CA GLU A 177 12.14 -7.21 -21.71
C GLU A 177 12.53 -8.68 -21.59
N LYS A 178 13.53 -9.11 -22.35
CA LYS A 178 14.04 -10.49 -22.34
C LYS A 178 14.57 -10.89 -20.96
N ARG A 179 15.47 -10.09 -20.36
CA ARG A 179 16.06 -10.40 -19.05
C ARG A 179 15.03 -10.35 -17.93
N PHE A 180 14.15 -9.35 -17.95
CA PHE A 180 13.07 -9.20 -17.00
C PHE A 180 12.10 -10.39 -17.08
N THR A 181 11.71 -10.80 -18.29
CA THR A 181 10.84 -11.96 -18.49
C THR A 181 11.45 -13.24 -17.94
N ALA A 182 12.73 -13.51 -18.25
CA ALA A 182 13.43 -14.67 -17.73
C ALA A 182 13.51 -14.67 -16.20
N ALA A 183 13.80 -13.51 -15.59
CA ALA A 183 13.87 -13.38 -14.14
C ALA A 183 12.50 -13.56 -13.46
N VAL A 184 11.41 -13.08 -14.09
CA VAL A 184 10.05 -13.26 -13.58
C VAL A 184 9.57 -14.70 -13.71
N GLN A 185 9.91 -15.39 -14.80
CA GLN A 185 9.62 -16.82 -15.00
C GLN A 185 10.30 -17.70 -13.94
N ALA A 186 11.46 -17.28 -13.42
CA ALA A 186 12.19 -17.99 -12.39
C ALA A 186 11.60 -17.81 -10.97
N LEU A 187 10.59 -16.96 -10.79
CA LEU A 187 9.96 -16.77 -9.48
C LEU A 187 9.11 -17.98 -9.07
N THR A 188 9.39 -18.53 -7.89
CA THR A 188 8.59 -19.61 -7.31
C THR A 188 7.28 -19.07 -6.73
N MET A 189 6.16 -19.56 -7.23
CA MET A 189 4.82 -19.29 -6.70
C MET A 189 4.27 -20.52 -5.99
N GLY A 190 3.72 -20.37 -4.78
CA GLY A 190 3.35 -21.53 -3.99
C GLY A 190 2.72 -21.23 -2.63
N ASP A 191 2.85 -22.19 -1.72
CA ASP A 191 2.39 -22.06 -0.34
C ASP A 191 3.17 -20.93 0.36
N PRO A 192 2.51 -19.88 0.89
CA PRO A 192 3.19 -18.79 1.59
C PRO A 192 3.90 -19.21 2.89
N LEU A 193 3.71 -20.44 3.37
CA LEU A 193 4.44 -21.00 4.50
C LEU A 193 5.73 -21.74 4.10
N ASP A 194 5.95 -21.99 2.81
CA ASP A 194 7.22 -22.54 2.29
C ASP A 194 8.23 -21.40 2.09
N GLU A 195 9.40 -21.51 2.70
CA GLU A 195 10.47 -20.51 2.62
C GLU A 195 11.01 -20.32 1.19
N ASN A 196 10.81 -21.29 0.30
CA ASN A 196 11.22 -21.18 -1.11
C ASN A 196 10.18 -20.45 -1.97
N THR A 197 9.00 -20.17 -1.44
CA THR A 197 7.96 -19.41 -2.15
C THR A 197 8.29 -17.92 -2.16
N PHE A 198 8.40 -17.35 -3.36
CA PHE A 198 8.53 -15.90 -3.53
C PHE A 198 7.17 -15.23 -3.73
N LEU A 199 6.27 -15.88 -4.48
CA LEU A 199 4.93 -15.39 -4.79
C LEU A 199 3.87 -16.19 -4.04
N GLY A 200 3.23 -15.58 -3.05
CA GLY A 200 2.03 -16.13 -2.41
C GLY A 200 0.75 -15.81 -3.21
N PRO A 201 -0.42 -16.26 -2.74
CA PRO A 201 -1.69 -15.89 -3.35
C PRO A 201 -1.99 -14.40 -3.15
N MET A 202 -2.85 -13.84 -4.01
CA MET A 202 -3.42 -12.52 -3.76
C MET A 202 -4.30 -12.56 -2.52
N ALA A 203 -4.36 -11.46 -1.75
CA ALA A 203 -5.03 -11.44 -0.45
C ALA A 203 -6.56 -11.54 -0.54
N ARG A 204 -7.17 -11.18 -1.68
CA ARG A 204 -8.62 -11.18 -1.85
C ARG A 204 -9.06 -11.56 -3.26
N ALA A 205 -10.11 -12.38 -3.36
CA ALA A 205 -10.62 -12.90 -4.63
C ALA A 205 -11.17 -11.80 -5.54
N ASP A 206 -11.92 -10.85 -5.00
CA ASP A 206 -12.47 -9.73 -5.75
C ASP A 206 -11.38 -8.86 -6.39
N LEU A 207 -10.24 -8.69 -5.70
CA LEU A 207 -9.09 -7.96 -6.25
C LEU A 207 -8.34 -8.75 -7.33
N ARG A 208 -8.31 -10.08 -7.25
CA ARG A 208 -7.79 -10.94 -8.33
C ARG A 208 -8.67 -10.85 -9.57
N ASP A 209 -9.98 -10.85 -9.37
CA ASP A 209 -10.94 -10.73 -10.47
C ASP A 209 -10.87 -9.36 -11.14
N GLU A 210 -10.69 -8.30 -10.36
CA GLU A 210 -10.44 -6.95 -10.88
C GLU A 210 -9.14 -6.90 -11.69
N LEU A 211 -8.05 -7.49 -11.20
CA LEU A 211 -6.77 -7.56 -11.90
C LEU A 211 -6.90 -8.29 -13.24
N ASP A 212 -7.53 -9.46 -13.26
CA ASP A 212 -7.80 -10.23 -14.48
C ASP A 212 -8.62 -9.40 -15.50
N GLY A 213 -9.63 -8.68 -15.01
CA GLY A 213 -10.41 -7.74 -15.83
C GLY A 213 -9.55 -6.65 -16.46
N GLN A 214 -8.60 -6.09 -15.70
CA GLN A 214 -7.65 -5.07 -16.19
C GLN A 214 -6.69 -5.63 -17.24
N VAL A 215 -6.13 -6.82 -17.01
CA VAL A 215 -5.26 -7.49 -17.99
C VAL A 215 -6.03 -7.72 -19.29
N LYS A 216 -7.22 -8.29 -19.22
CA LYS A 216 -8.09 -8.52 -20.39
C LYS A 216 -8.52 -7.24 -21.11
N ALA A 217 -8.75 -6.14 -20.38
CA ALA A 217 -9.02 -4.84 -21.00
C ALA A 217 -7.79 -4.32 -21.75
N THR A 218 -6.62 -4.35 -21.11
CA THR A 218 -5.37 -3.87 -21.69
C THR A 218 -4.98 -4.65 -22.95
N LEU A 219 -5.20 -5.97 -22.97
CA LEU A 219 -5.00 -6.79 -24.17
C LEU A 219 -5.97 -6.44 -25.30
N ARG A 220 -7.24 -6.16 -25.00
CA ARG A 220 -8.23 -5.69 -25.99
C ARG A 220 -7.89 -4.32 -26.56
N GLU A 221 -7.15 -3.51 -25.82
CA GLU A 221 -6.69 -2.18 -26.25
C GLU A 221 -5.39 -2.25 -27.09
N GLY A 222 -4.80 -3.43 -27.27
CA GLY A 222 -3.68 -3.66 -28.19
C GLY A 222 -2.33 -3.94 -27.53
N ALA A 223 -2.25 -4.07 -26.20
CA ALA A 223 -1.01 -4.50 -25.55
C ALA A 223 -0.67 -5.95 -25.90
N ARG A 224 0.62 -6.27 -25.89
CA ARG A 224 1.14 -7.62 -26.11
C ARG A 224 1.31 -8.37 -24.80
N LEU A 225 0.78 -9.58 -24.70
CA LEU A 225 1.04 -10.49 -23.58
C LEU A 225 2.41 -11.13 -23.75
N VAL A 226 3.33 -10.89 -22.82
CA VAL A 226 4.68 -11.48 -22.80
C VAL A 226 4.72 -12.71 -21.90
N LEU A 227 4.06 -12.64 -20.75
CA LEU A 227 4.04 -13.71 -19.75
C LEU A 227 2.73 -13.69 -18.95
N GLY A 228 2.26 -14.88 -18.55
CA GLY A 228 1.16 -15.04 -17.59
C GLY A 228 -0.19 -14.62 -18.14
N GLY A 229 -0.89 -13.74 -17.42
CA GLY A 229 -2.17 -13.18 -17.84
C GLY A 229 -3.38 -14.04 -17.48
N GLU A 230 -3.27 -14.89 -16.47
CA GLU A 230 -4.33 -15.83 -16.10
C GLU A 230 -4.45 -16.06 -14.59
N LYS A 231 -5.67 -16.44 -14.17
CA LYS A 231 -5.92 -16.98 -12.83
C LYS A 231 -5.46 -18.43 -12.81
N VAL A 232 -4.67 -18.79 -11.81
CA VAL A 232 -4.21 -20.16 -11.64
C VAL A 232 -5.38 -21.02 -11.13
N ALA A 233 -5.61 -22.16 -11.78
CA ALA A 233 -6.65 -23.10 -11.38
C ALA A 233 -6.30 -23.79 -10.05
N GLY A 234 -7.32 -24.21 -9.31
CA GLY A 234 -7.16 -24.93 -8.05
C GLY A 234 -7.63 -24.14 -6.83
N GLN A 235 -7.22 -24.61 -5.65
CA GLN A 235 -7.56 -23.97 -4.39
C GLN A 235 -6.64 -22.76 -4.13
N GLY A 236 -7.20 -21.70 -3.56
CA GLY A 236 -6.48 -20.46 -3.27
C GLY A 236 -6.70 -19.36 -4.31
N ASN A 237 -6.04 -18.23 -4.08
CA ASN A 237 -6.29 -17.00 -4.82
C ASN A 237 -5.08 -16.53 -5.64
N TYR A 238 -4.51 -17.46 -6.40
CA TYR A 238 -3.30 -17.24 -7.18
C TYR A 238 -3.60 -16.61 -8.55
N TYR A 239 -2.67 -15.75 -9.00
CA TYR A 239 -2.67 -15.13 -10.33
C TYR A 239 -1.25 -15.22 -10.88
N ALA A 240 -1.10 -15.67 -12.13
CA ALA A 240 0.21 -15.88 -12.72
C ALA A 240 0.98 -14.54 -12.81
N PRO A 241 2.29 -14.50 -12.51
CA PRO A 241 3.08 -13.30 -12.71
C PRO A 241 2.98 -12.88 -14.18
N THR A 242 2.60 -11.63 -14.42
CA THR A 242 2.13 -11.17 -15.73
C THR A 242 2.97 -10.02 -16.24
N ILE A 243 3.36 -10.09 -17.51
CA ILE A 243 4.09 -9.03 -18.22
C ILE A 243 3.29 -8.65 -19.46
N LEU A 244 2.99 -7.36 -19.57
CA LEU A 244 2.36 -6.73 -20.73
C LEU A 244 3.34 -5.72 -21.33
N ALA A 245 3.58 -5.84 -22.64
CA ALA A 245 4.43 -4.96 -23.41
C ALA A 245 3.60 -4.15 -24.42
N ASP A 246 4.25 -3.23 -25.12
CA ASP A 246 3.64 -2.34 -26.12
C ASP A 246 2.48 -1.49 -25.54
N VAL A 247 2.57 -1.18 -24.24
CA VAL A 247 1.56 -0.41 -23.51
C VAL A 247 1.72 1.08 -23.81
N THR A 248 0.67 1.71 -24.36
CA THR A 248 0.63 3.16 -24.62
C THR A 248 -0.05 3.92 -23.48
N SER A 249 0.07 5.25 -23.50
CA SER A 249 -0.51 6.14 -22.47
C SER A 249 -2.03 6.13 -22.39
N ASP A 250 -2.73 5.61 -23.40
CA ASP A 250 -4.19 5.65 -23.45
C ASP A 250 -4.83 4.34 -22.95
N MET A 251 -4.02 3.30 -22.75
CA MET A 251 -4.49 2.00 -22.29
C MET A 251 -4.84 2.02 -20.79
N THR A 252 -5.77 1.18 -20.37
CA THR A 252 -6.20 0.95 -18.99
C THR A 252 -5.02 0.81 -18.00
N ARG A 253 -3.90 0.23 -18.46
CA ARG A 253 -2.71 0.00 -17.62
C ARG A 253 -1.80 1.20 -17.43
N SER A 254 -1.94 2.28 -18.21
CA SER A 254 -1.12 3.49 -18.12
C SER A 254 -1.51 4.42 -16.95
N GLY A 255 -2.81 4.52 -16.64
CA GLY A 255 -3.34 5.61 -15.80
C GLY A 255 -3.93 5.21 -14.45
N ARG A 256 -4.29 3.95 -14.22
CA ARG A 256 -4.93 3.53 -12.95
C ARG A 256 -3.90 3.10 -11.90
N SER A 257 -4.15 3.38 -10.61
CA SER A 257 -3.41 2.79 -9.48
C SER A 257 -4.11 1.50 -9.05
N CYS A 258 -3.39 0.37 -8.99
CA CYS A 258 -3.92 -0.86 -8.39
C CYS A 258 -2.89 -1.54 -7.50
N LEU A 259 -3.39 -2.18 -6.44
CA LEU A 259 -2.57 -2.68 -5.35
C LEU A 259 -1.73 -3.89 -5.77
N ALA A 260 -2.27 -4.86 -6.51
CA ALA A 260 -1.54 -6.01 -7.08
C ALA A 260 -1.56 -5.91 -8.60
N ARG A 261 -0.41 -5.95 -9.26
CA ARG A 261 -0.29 -5.52 -10.66
C ARG A 261 0.99 -6.00 -11.30
#